data_AF-A0A0L6ZWF6-F1
#
_entry.id   AF-A0A0L6ZWF6-F1
#
_cell.length_a   1.000
_cell.length_b   1.000
_cell.length_c   1.000
_cell.angle_alpha   90.00
_cell.angle_beta   90.00
_cell.angle_gamma   90.00
#
_symmetry.space_group_name_H-M   'P 1'
#
loop_
_entity.id
_entity.type
_entity.pdbx_description
1 polymer ?
#
loop_
_entity_poly.entity_id
_entity_poly.type
_entity_poly.pdbx_seq_one_letter_code
_entity_poly.pdbx_strand_id
1 'polypeptide(L)'
;MSKGTTSQDAPFGTLLGYAPGGVAIYSSDYSSLDPQEYEDDAVFRSYIDDEYMGHKWQCVEFARRFLFLNYGVVFTDVGMAWEIFSLRFLREVVNDNILPLQAFPNGSPRAPVAGALLIWDKGGEFKDTGHVAIITQLHGNKVRIAEQNVIHSPLPQGQQWTRELEMVVENGCYTLKDTFDDTTILGWMIQTEDTDYSLPQPEIAGELLKISGARLENKGQFDGKWLDEKDPLQNAYVQANGQVINQDPYHYYTITESAEQELIKATNELHLMYLHATDKVLKDDNLLALFDIPKILWPRLRLSWQRRRHHMITGRMDFCMDERGLKVYEYNADSASCHTEAGLILERWAEQGYKGNGFNPAEGLINELAGAWKHSRARPFVHIMQDKDIEENYHAQFMEQALHQAGFETRILRGLDELGWDAAGQLIDGEGRQVNCVWKTWAWETAFDQIREVSDREFAAVPIRTGHPQNEVRLIDVLLRPEVLVFEPLWTVIPGNKAILPILWSLFPHHRYLLDTDFSVNDELVKTGYAVKPIAGRCGSNIDLVSHHEEVLDKTSGKFAEQKNIYQQLWCLPKVDGKYIQVCTFTVGGNYGGTCLRGDESLVIKKESDIEPLIVVKE
;
A
#
# COMPACT_ATOMS: atom_id res chain seq x y z
N MET A 1 6.27 25.75 6.52
CA MET A 1 5.54 26.86 5.86
C MET A 1 6.16 28.21 6.22
N SER A 2 6.54 29.00 5.22
CA SER A 2 7.00 30.38 5.39
C SER A 2 5.79 31.29 5.62
N LYS A 3 5.83 32.14 6.66
CA LYS A 3 4.79 33.15 6.98
C LYS A 3 5.12 34.48 6.30
N GLY A 4 5.26 34.47 4.98
CA GLY A 4 5.52 35.67 4.18
C GLY A 4 4.39 35.92 3.20
N THR A 5 3.20 36.31 3.67
CA THR A 5 2.14 36.80 2.78
C THR A 5 2.58 38.12 2.17
N THR A 6 2.83 38.14 0.86
CA THR A 6 2.97 39.40 0.12
C THR A 6 1.58 39.84 -0.32
N SER A 7 1.32 41.15 -0.46
CA SER A 7 -0.02 41.65 -0.81
C SER A 7 -0.50 41.30 -2.23
N GLN A 8 0.19 40.38 -2.93
CA GLN A 8 -0.05 39.96 -4.31
C GLN A 8 -0.41 38.49 -4.46
N ASP A 9 -0.32 37.69 -3.40
CA ASP A 9 -0.67 36.27 -3.45
C ASP A 9 -2.18 36.09 -3.60
N ALA A 10 -2.58 35.18 -4.50
CA ALA A 10 -3.97 34.87 -4.74
C ALA A 10 -4.47 33.79 -3.75
N PRO A 11 -5.76 33.79 -3.38
CA PRO A 11 -6.33 32.78 -2.50
C PRO A 11 -6.10 31.34 -2.97
N PHE A 12 -6.06 30.40 -2.04
CA PHE A 12 -6.01 28.95 -2.30
C PHE A 12 -7.00 28.53 -3.39
N GLY A 13 -6.52 27.72 -4.33
CA GLY A 13 -7.32 27.21 -5.46
C GLY A 13 -7.61 28.24 -6.55
N THR A 14 -7.11 29.48 -6.44
CA THR A 14 -7.18 30.44 -7.54
C THR A 14 -6.34 29.97 -8.71
N LEU A 15 -6.91 29.97 -9.91
CA LEU A 15 -6.20 29.70 -11.16
C LEU A 15 -5.19 30.82 -11.44
N LEU A 16 -3.91 30.46 -11.54
CA LEU A 16 -2.81 31.40 -11.80
C LEU A 16 -2.46 31.45 -13.29
N GLY A 17 -2.67 30.36 -14.02
CA GLY A 17 -2.32 30.24 -15.43
C GLY A 17 -2.26 28.78 -15.86
N TYR A 18 -1.57 28.51 -16.97
CA TYR A 18 -1.48 27.17 -17.56
C TYR A 18 -0.06 26.86 -18.02
N ALA A 19 0.43 25.67 -17.73
CA ALA A 19 1.62 25.10 -18.37
C ALA A 19 1.31 24.59 -19.80
N PRO A 20 2.32 24.14 -20.58
CA PRO A 20 2.08 23.54 -21.90
C PRO A 20 1.06 22.39 -21.85
N GLY A 21 0.27 22.26 -22.91
CA GLY A 21 -0.84 21.31 -22.96
C GLY A 21 -2.11 21.79 -22.25
N GLY A 22 -2.12 23.00 -21.67
CA GLY A 22 -3.30 23.54 -20.98
C GLY A 22 -3.45 22.99 -19.56
N VAL A 23 -2.36 22.55 -18.93
CA VAL A 23 -2.37 22.04 -17.56
C VAL A 23 -2.41 23.21 -16.58
N ALA A 24 -3.49 23.31 -15.81
CA ALA A 24 -3.73 24.44 -14.90
C ALA A 24 -2.70 24.51 -13.75
N ILE A 25 -2.35 25.73 -13.35
CA ILE A 25 -1.50 26.03 -12.18
C ILE A 25 -2.35 26.81 -11.18
N TYR A 26 -2.44 26.31 -9.94
CA TYR A 26 -3.26 26.91 -8.88
C TYR A 26 -2.41 27.46 -7.73
N SER A 27 -2.94 28.46 -7.03
CA SER A 27 -2.37 28.90 -5.75
C SER A 27 -2.58 27.83 -4.68
N SER A 28 -1.51 27.54 -3.93
CA SER A 28 -1.51 26.71 -2.73
C SER A 28 -1.35 27.54 -1.45
N ASP A 29 -1.84 28.78 -1.41
CA ASP A 29 -1.74 29.63 -0.22
C ASP A 29 -2.75 29.20 0.85
N TYR A 30 -2.33 28.28 1.72
CA TYR A 30 -3.14 27.78 2.82
C TYR A 30 -3.59 28.87 3.81
N SER A 31 -2.93 30.05 3.83
CA SER A 31 -3.30 31.12 4.77
C SER A 31 -4.65 31.77 4.45
N SER A 32 -5.14 31.60 3.21
CA SER A 32 -6.43 32.12 2.78
C SER A 32 -7.58 31.11 2.92
N LEU A 33 -7.32 29.89 3.42
CA LEU A 33 -8.35 28.88 3.56
C LEU A 33 -9.36 29.30 4.62
N ASP A 34 -10.66 29.21 4.30
CA ASP A 34 -11.72 29.29 5.30
C ASP A 34 -11.85 27.91 5.98
N PRO A 35 -11.57 27.79 7.30
CA PRO A 35 -11.68 26.51 8.00
C PRO A 35 -13.08 25.90 7.96
N GLN A 36 -14.14 26.69 7.71
CA GLN A 36 -15.51 26.20 7.62
C GLN A 36 -15.84 25.55 6.27
N GLU A 37 -15.12 25.90 5.19
CA GLU A 37 -15.32 25.29 3.86
C GLU A 37 -14.51 24.00 3.65
N TYR A 38 -13.53 23.73 4.53
CA TYR A 38 -12.55 22.63 4.41
C TYR A 38 -12.46 21.78 5.68
N GLU A 39 -13.59 21.43 6.31
CA GLU A 39 -13.62 20.57 7.51
C GLU A 39 -13.18 19.11 7.24
N ASP A 40 -13.27 18.64 5.98
CA ASP A 40 -12.87 17.27 5.59
C ASP A 40 -11.61 17.26 4.73
N ASP A 41 -10.55 16.58 5.21
CA ASP A 41 -9.27 16.44 4.51
C ASP A 41 -9.41 15.76 3.13
N ALA A 42 -10.51 15.01 2.91
CA ALA A 42 -10.83 14.42 1.61
C ALA A 42 -10.92 15.47 0.48
N VAL A 43 -11.34 16.71 0.78
CA VAL A 43 -11.47 17.78 -0.23
C VAL A 43 -10.11 18.18 -0.82
N PHE A 44 -9.02 17.97 -0.09
CA PHE A 44 -7.66 18.26 -0.55
C PHE A 44 -7.10 17.19 -1.49
N ARG A 45 -7.74 16.03 -1.65
CA ARG A 45 -7.30 15.06 -2.67
C ARG A 45 -7.69 15.57 -4.08
N SER A 46 -6.72 15.60 -4.99
CA SER A 46 -6.91 15.94 -6.40
C SER A 46 -7.00 14.64 -7.21
N TYR A 47 -8.04 14.52 -8.04
CA TYR A 47 -8.23 13.39 -8.94
C TYR A 47 -8.53 13.88 -10.35
N ILE A 48 -8.11 13.10 -11.35
CA ILE A 48 -8.67 13.16 -12.70
C ILE A 48 -9.28 11.78 -12.98
N ASP A 49 -10.58 11.76 -13.25
CA ASP A 49 -11.38 10.53 -13.25
C ASP A 49 -11.19 9.75 -11.93
N ASP A 50 -10.67 8.52 -11.98
CA ASP A 50 -10.39 7.68 -10.81
C ASP A 50 -8.89 7.69 -10.42
N GLU A 51 -8.05 8.52 -11.07
CA GLU A 51 -6.60 8.57 -10.85
C GLU A 51 -6.20 9.69 -9.87
N TYR A 52 -5.46 9.34 -8.81
CA TYR A 52 -5.01 10.30 -7.80
C TYR A 52 -3.83 11.13 -8.29
N MET A 53 -4.02 12.45 -8.35
CA MET A 53 -2.99 13.39 -8.79
C MET A 53 -2.09 13.83 -7.63
N GLY A 54 -2.62 13.98 -6.42
CA GLY A 54 -1.86 14.48 -5.27
C GLY A 54 -2.70 15.34 -4.33
N HIS A 55 -2.04 15.95 -3.36
CA HIS A 55 -2.65 16.88 -2.42
C HIS A 55 -2.73 18.29 -3.02
N LYS A 56 -3.92 18.89 -3.05
CA LYS A 56 -4.17 20.24 -3.58
C LYS A 56 -3.44 21.27 -2.72
N TRP A 57 -2.61 22.16 -3.25
CA TRP A 57 -2.16 22.31 -4.65
C TRP A 57 -0.64 22.23 -4.69
N GLN A 58 -0.10 21.11 -4.18
CA GLN A 58 1.33 20.90 -3.97
C GLN A 58 2.10 20.71 -5.28
N CYS A 59 3.42 20.88 -5.22
CA CYS A 59 4.32 20.69 -6.36
C CYS A 59 4.22 19.27 -6.96
N VAL A 60 4.13 18.24 -6.12
CA VAL A 60 3.94 16.84 -6.53
C VAL A 60 2.63 16.64 -7.29
N GLU A 61 1.54 17.27 -6.84
CA GLU A 61 0.23 17.18 -7.48
C GLU A 61 0.28 17.71 -8.91
N PHE A 62 0.90 18.87 -9.10
CA PHE A 62 1.07 19.46 -10.41
C PHE A 62 1.94 18.60 -11.32
N ALA A 63 3.08 18.12 -10.82
CA ALA A 63 4.00 17.30 -11.61
C ALA A 63 3.33 16.02 -12.10
N ARG A 64 2.60 15.31 -11.22
CA ARG A 64 1.86 14.10 -11.58
C ARG A 64 0.74 14.40 -12.58
N ARG A 65 -0.04 15.46 -12.33
CA ARG A 65 -1.13 15.88 -13.24
C ARG A 65 -0.62 16.32 -14.61
N PHE A 66 0.52 17.00 -14.67
CA PHE A 66 1.15 17.39 -15.92
C PHE A 66 1.52 16.17 -16.76
N LEU A 67 2.18 15.18 -16.14
CA LEU A 67 2.57 13.96 -16.83
C LEU A 67 1.36 13.13 -17.27
N PHE A 68 0.34 13.04 -16.41
CA PHE A 68 -0.88 12.32 -16.72
C PHE A 68 -1.61 12.92 -17.93
N LEU A 69 -1.86 14.23 -17.93
CA LEU A 69 -2.62 14.89 -18.99
C LEU A 69 -1.88 14.94 -20.34
N ASN A 70 -0.55 15.08 -20.33
CA ASN A 70 0.23 15.21 -21.56
C ASN A 70 0.74 13.87 -22.10
N TYR A 71 1.03 12.91 -21.22
CA TYR A 71 1.72 11.67 -21.58
C TYR A 71 0.99 10.39 -21.13
N GLY A 72 -0.10 10.50 -20.36
CA GLY A 72 -0.85 9.34 -19.87
C GLY A 72 -0.09 8.49 -18.84
N VAL A 73 0.93 9.07 -18.19
CA VAL A 73 1.79 8.37 -17.21
C VAL A 73 1.79 9.06 -15.86
N VAL A 74 2.02 8.29 -14.80
CA VAL A 74 2.14 8.78 -13.41
C VAL A 74 3.34 8.14 -12.71
N PHE A 75 3.95 8.85 -11.76
CA PHE A 75 4.87 8.25 -10.79
C PHE A 75 4.10 7.86 -9.52
N THR A 76 4.63 6.89 -8.78
CA THR A 76 4.04 6.35 -7.54
C THR A 76 3.84 7.42 -6.46
N ASP A 77 3.08 7.08 -5.42
CA ASP A 77 2.95 7.98 -4.27
C ASP A 77 4.27 8.12 -3.50
N VAL A 78 4.53 9.35 -3.04
CA VAL A 78 5.75 9.76 -2.33
C VAL A 78 5.35 10.71 -1.20
N GLY A 79 6.01 10.62 -0.05
CA GLY A 79 5.75 11.51 1.07
C GLY A 79 6.24 12.93 0.78
N MET A 80 7.43 13.05 0.19
CA MET A 80 8.10 14.31 -0.10
C MET A 80 8.59 14.37 -1.56
N ALA A 81 8.71 15.58 -2.11
CA ALA A 81 9.03 15.78 -3.52
C ALA A 81 10.44 15.30 -3.89
N TRP A 82 11.42 15.41 -2.98
CA TRP A 82 12.79 14.97 -3.23
C TRP A 82 12.90 13.45 -3.50
N GLU A 83 11.97 12.65 -2.94
CA GLU A 83 11.96 11.20 -3.06
C GLU A 83 11.70 10.73 -4.51
N ILE A 84 11.08 11.58 -5.33
CA ILE A 84 10.82 11.31 -6.76
C ILE A 84 12.13 10.96 -7.47
N PHE A 85 13.25 11.60 -7.10
CA PHE A 85 14.55 11.36 -7.72
C PHE A 85 15.10 9.93 -7.50
N SER A 86 14.57 9.21 -6.51
CA SER A 86 14.91 7.81 -6.21
C SER A 86 14.07 6.79 -6.98
N LEU A 87 13.01 7.23 -7.67
CA LEU A 87 12.14 6.38 -8.48
C LEU A 87 12.83 5.96 -9.78
N ARG A 88 12.49 4.79 -10.31
CA ARG A 88 13.08 4.25 -11.56
C ARG A 88 12.06 3.77 -12.58
N PHE A 89 10.78 4.04 -12.35
CA PHE A 89 9.73 3.77 -13.31
C PHE A 89 8.56 4.73 -13.21
N LEU A 90 7.78 4.78 -14.29
CA LEU A 90 6.46 5.40 -14.36
C LEU A 90 5.41 4.34 -14.70
N ARG A 91 4.18 4.51 -14.25
CA ARG A 91 3.04 3.70 -14.68
C ARG A 91 2.32 4.37 -15.83
N GLU A 92 2.10 3.64 -16.92
CA GLU A 92 1.22 4.03 -18.01
C GLU A 92 -0.22 3.65 -17.67
N VAL A 93 -1.10 4.64 -17.50
CA VAL A 93 -2.41 4.44 -16.86
C VAL A 93 -3.36 3.59 -17.71
N VAL A 94 -3.31 3.73 -19.03
CA VAL A 94 -4.26 3.08 -19.95
C VAL A 94 -4.15 1.55 -20.00
N ASN A 95 -3.02 0.99 -19.56
CA ASN A 95 -2.72 -0.44 -19.70
C ASN A 95 -1.96 -1.03 -18.49
N ASP A 96 -1.77 -0.26 -17.41
CA ASP A 96 -0.98 -0.61 -16.22
C ASP A 96 0.47 -1.04 -16.53
N ASN A 97 1.03 -0.61 -17.66
CA ASN A 97 2.40 -0.91 -18.03
C ASN A 97 3.40 -0.12 -17.19
N ILE A 98 4.59 -0.67 -16.99
CA ILE A 98 5.68 -0.03 -16.25
C ILE A 98 6.75 0.42 -17.24
N LEU A 99 7.03 1.71 -17.28
CA LEU A 99 8.00 2.35 -18.18
C LEU A 99 9.26 2.74 -17.42
N PRO A 100 10.47 2.54 -17.98
CA PRO A 100 11.71 2.90 -17.31
C PRO A 100 11.87 4.43 -17.19
N LEU A 101 12.35 4.87 -16.04
CA LEU A 101 12.63 6.27 -15.70
C LEU A 101 14.08 6.40 -15.23
N GLN A 102 14.87 7.22 -15.91
CA GLN A 102 16.28 7.44 -15.60
C GLN A 102 16.46 8.77 -14.88
N ALA A 103 17.33 8.80 -13.86
CA ALA A 103 17.72 10.01 -13.14
C ALA A 103 19.11 10.47 -13.60
N PHE A 104 19.29 11.77 -13.80
CA PHE A 104 20.54 12.40 -14.22
C PHE A 104 20.91 13.50 -13.23
N PRO A 105 22.17 13.55 -12.74
CA PRO A 105 22.56 14.55 -11.76
C PRO A 105 22.63 15.93 -12.42
N ASN A 106 22.49 16.99 -11.63
CA ASN A 106 22.83 18.33 -12.09
C ASN A 106 24.32 18.40 -12.49
N GLY A 107 24.65 18.99 -13.63
CA GLY A 107 26.00 18.91 -14.21
C GLY A 107 26.26 17.66 -15.07
N SER A 108 25.22 17.03 -15.62
CA SER A 108 25.33 15.82 -16.46
C SER A 108 25.57 16.12 -17.94
N PRO A 109 26.24 15.21 -18.69
CA PRO A 109 26.26 15.25 -20.16
C PRO A 109 24.89 15.07 -20.82
N ARG A 110 23.92 14.45 -20.12
CA ARG A 110 22.55 14.27 -20.65
C ARG A 110 21.77 15.58 -20.50
N ALA A 111 21.45 16.25 -21.61
CA ALA A 111 20.72 17.52 -21.55
C ALA A 111 19.34 17.43 -20.85
N PRO A 112 18.93 18.47 -20.09
CA PRO A 112 17.59 18.57 -19.49
C PRO A 112 16.53 18.92 -20.54
N VAL A 113 15.88 17.91 -21.11
CA VAL A 113 14.89 18.08 -22.19
C VAL A 113 13.54 18.59 -21.68
N ALA A 114 12.76 19.22 -22.58
CA ALA A 114 11.38 19.60 -22.27
C ALA A 114 10.52 18.36 -21.96
N GLY A 115 9.65 18.48 -20.95
CA GLY A 115 8.84 17.40 -20.40
C GLY A 115 9.51 16.64 -19.25
N ALA A 116 10.82 16.81 -19.03
CA ALA A 116 11.53 16.15 -17.93
C ALA A 116 11.08 16.68 -16.56
N LEU A 117 11.05 15.79 -15.57
CA LEU A 117 10.94 16.13 -14.16
C LEU A 117 12.25 16.79 -13.72
N LEU A 118 12.17 17.84 -12.90
CA LEU A 118 13.31 18.52 -12.28
C LEU A 118 13.12 18.50 -10.76
N ILE A 119 14.07 17.89 -10.03
CA ILE A 119 13.93 17.61 -8.60
C ILE A 119 14.97 18.38 -7.78
N TRP A 120 14.53 18.92 -6.66
CA TRP A 120 15.36 19.51 -5.61
C TRP A 120 15.37 18.62 -4.37
N ASP A 121 16.53 18.58 -3.72
CA ASP A 121 16.67 17.97 -2.40
C ASP A 121 16.01 18.83 -1.33
N LYS A 122 15.84 18.25 -0.14
CA LYS A 122 15.54 18.99 1.09
C LYS A 122 16.68 19.97 1.40
N GLY A 123 16.35 21.18 1.86
CA GLY A 123 17.28 22.23 2.23
C GLY A 123 16.84 23.63 1.78
N GLY A 124 17.32 24.65 2.48
CA GLY A 124 17.07 26.07 2.16
C GLY A 124 15.59 26.43 2.10
N GLU A 125 15.18 27.11 1.03
CA GLU A 125 13.78 27.46 0.74
C GLU A 125 12.82 26.24 0.81
N PHE A 126 13.30 25.06 0.42
CA PHE A 126 12.50 23.83 0.36
C PHE A 126 12.61 22.94 1.60
N LYS A 127 13.27 23.42 2.66
CA LYS A 127 13.35 22.83 4.02
C LYS A 127 13.33 21.30 4.01
N ASP A 128 12.24 20.67 4.44
CA ASP A 128 12.15 19.21 4.58
C ASP A 128 11.45 18.52 3.38
N THR A 129 10.74 19.28 2.55
CA THR A 129 9.90 18.74 1.48
C THR A 129 10.67 18.48 0.20
N GLY A 130 11.77 19.20 -0.02
CA GLY A 130 12.35 19.36 -1.35
C GLY A 130 11.35 20.00 -2.32
N HIS A 131 11.59 19.84 -3.62
CA HIS A 131 10.70 20.39 -4.65
C HIS A 131 10.71 19.59 -5.95
N VAL A 132 9.64 19.71 -6.75
CA VAL A 132 9.56 19.15 -8.09
C VAL A 132 8.90 20.15 -9.05
N ALA A 133 9.51 20.30 -10.23
CA ALA A 133 9.00 21.08 -11.35
C ALA A 133 9.06 20.30 -12.65
N ILE A 134 8.45 20.85 -13.70
CA ILE A 134 8.54 20.34 -15.07
C ILE A 134 9.33 21.31 -15.94
N ILE A 135 10.34 20.82 -16.65
CA ILE A 135 11.04 21.62 -17.66
C ILE A 135 10.12 21.79 -18.88
N THR A 136 9.78 23.03 -19.22
CA THR A 136 8.86 23.33 -20.33
C THR A 136 9.60 23.67 -21.62
N GLN A 137 10.74 24.35 -21.54
CA GLN A 137 11.53 24.77 -22.70
C GLN A 137 13.02 24.80 -22.37
N LEU A 138 13.83 24.31 -23.31
CA LEU A 138 15.29 24.38 -23.26
C LEU A 138 15.79 25.48 -24.21
N HIS A 139 16.63 26.38 -23.69
CA HIS A 139 17.34 27.40 -24.47
C HIS A 139 18.85 27.20 -24.32
N GLY A 140 19.67 27.94 -25.08
CA GLY A 140 21.13 27.77 -25.05
C GLY A 140 21.80 28.06 -23.70
N ASN A 141 21.24 28.99 -22.91
CA ASN A 141 21.83 29.44 -21.64
C ASN A 141 20.82 29.43 -20.47
N LYS A 142 19.64 28.85 -20.65
CA LYS A 142 18.59 28.78 -19.63
C LYS A 142 17.58 27.69 -19.91
N VAL A 143 16.82 27.32 -18.88
CA VAL A 143 15.59 26.54 -19.02
C VAL A 143 14.41 27.33 -18.48
N ARG A 144 13.22 27.04 -19.00
CA ARG A 144 11.95 27.47 -18.42
C ARG A 144 11.30 26.29 -17.75
N ILE A 145 10.67 26.53 -16.61
CA ILE A 145 10.00 25.50 -15.82
C ILE A 145 8.57 25.92 -15.49
N ALA A 146 7.71 24.94 -15.22
CA ALA A 146 6.39 25.14 -14.63
C ALA A 146 6.30 24.31 -13.34
N GLU A 147 5.69 24.88 -12.31
CA GLU A 147 5.56 24.27 -10.99
C GLU A 147 4.35 24.83 -10.23
N GLN A 148 4.03 24.21 -9.10
CA GLN A 148 3.10 24.74 -8.10
C GLN A 148 3.80 24.80 -6.75
N ASN A 149 3.25 25.58 -5.80
CA ASN A 149 3.79 25.75 -4.46
C ASN A 149 5.14 26.50 -4.39
N VAL A 150 5.32 27.50 -5.28
CA VAL A 150 6.43 28.48 -5.24
C VAL A 150 5.90 29.88 -5.53
N ILE A 151 5.17 30.04 -6.63
CA ILE A 151 4.52 31.31 -7.03
C ILE A 151 3.02 31.19 -6.82
N HIS A 152 2.43 32.15 -6.11
CA HIS A 152 1.01 32.18 -5.75
C HIS A 152 0.24 33.34 -6.38
N SER A 153 0.89 34.14 -7.22
CA SER A 153 0.28 35.24 -7.98
C SER A 153 -0.05 34.84 -9.42
N PRO A 154 -1.07 35.46 -10.06
CA PRO A 154 -1.42 35.15 -11.45
C PRO A 154 -0.25 35.40 -12.41
N LEU A 155 -0.01 34.43 -13.30
CA LEU A 155 1.03 34.52 -14.31
C LEU A 155 0.66 35.56 -15.39
N PRO A 156 1.66 36.16 -16.07
CA PRO A 156 1.40 37.03 -17.21
C PRO A 156 0.56 36.33 -18.29
N GLN A 157 -0.33 37.08 -18.94
CA GLN A 157 -1.27 36.51 -19.90
C GLN A 157 -0.55 35.75 -21.02
N GLY A 158 -0.90 34.46 -21.17
CA GLY A 158 -0.32 33.58 -22.19
C GLY A 158 1.06 32.99 -21.84
N GLN A 159 1.66 33.36 -20.71
CA GLN A 159 2.88 32.75 -20.21
C GLN A 159 2.59 31.33 -19.70
N GLN A 160 3.40 30.36 -20.15
CA GLN A 160 3.23 28.93 -19.82
C GLN A 160 4.39 28.36 -19.00
N TRP A 161 5.01 29.19 -18.17
CA TRP A 161 6.12 28.84 -17.30
C TRP A 161 6.12 29.77 -16.08
N THR A 162 6.61 29.28 -14.94
CA THR A 162 6.65 29.99 -13.65
C THR A 162 7.97 30.71 -13.44
N ARG A 163 9.10 30.03 -13.72
CA ARG A 163 10.45 30.55 -13.52
C ARG A 163 11.37 30.24 -14.71
N GLU A 164 12.44 31.02 -14.82
CA GLU A 164 13.59 30.71 -15.70
C GLU A 164 14.80 30.43 -14.82
N LEU A 165 15.54 29.35 -15.12
CA LEU A 165 16.78 28.99 -14.43
C LEU A 165 17.95 29.17 -15.39
N GLU A 166 19.06 29.75 -14.90
CA GLU A 166 20.29 29.83 -15.68
C GLU A 166 20.83 28.43 -15.95
N MET A 167 21.25 28.18 -17.20
CA MET A 167 21.89 26.93 -17.59
C MET A 167 23.29 27.23 -18.13
N VAL A 168 24.29 26.65 -17.48
CA VAL A 168 25.69 26.71 -17.90
C VAL A 168 26.02 25.43 -18.65
N VAL A 169 26.61 25.57 -19.84
CA VAL A 169 27.08 24.43 -20.65
C VAL A 169 28.59 24.50 -20.78
N GLU A 170 29.29 23.60 -20.08
CA GLU A 170 30.75 23.53 -20.06
C GLU A 170 31.20 22.12 -20.42
N ASN A 171 32.06 22.00 -21.45
CA ASN A 171 32.60 20.71 -21.94
C ASN A 171 31.53 19.64 -22.23
N GLY A 172 30.33 20.06 -22.63
CA GLY A 172 29.20 19.16 -22.91
C GLY A 172 28.37 18.76 -21.68
N CYS A 173 28.71 19.23 -20.48
CA CYS A 173 27.89 19.08 -19.27
C CYS A 173 26.94 20.25 -19.10
N TYR A 174 25.70 19.96 -18.72
CA TYR A 174 24.64 20.93 -18.49
C TYR A 174 24.46 21.12 -16.99
N THR A 175 24.59 22.34 -16.48
CA THR A 175 24.40 22.66 -15.06
C THR A 175 23.34 23.73 -14.91
N LEU A 176 22.28 23.45 -14.15
CA LEU A 176 21.24 24.40 -13.81
C LEU A 176 21.57 25.10 -12.49
N LYS A 177 21.31 26.40 -12.43
CA LYS A 177 21.38 27.20 -11.21
C LYS A 177 19.98 27.67 -10.82
N ASP A 178 19.61 27.43 -9.58
CA ASP A 178 18.32 27.88 -9.07
C ASP A 178 18.28 29.40 -8.89
N THR A 179 17.08 29.95 -8.75
CA THR A 179 16.87 31.37 -8.43
C THR A 179 17.11 31.69 -6.95
N PHE A 180 17.09 30.65 -6.10
CA PHE A 180 17.44 30.73 -4.68
C PHE A 180 18.92 30.40 -4.48
N ASP A 181 19.53 30.98 -3.44
CA ASP A 181 20.95 30.80 -3.12
C ASP A 181 21.22 29.71 -2.08
N ASP A 182 20.17 29.14 -1.49
CA ASP A 182 20.23 28.15 -0.42
C ASP A 182 19.62 26.77 -0.77
N THR A 183 19.24 26.56 -2.03
CA THR A 183 18.61 25.31 -2.50
C THR A 183 19.61 24.38 -3.21
N THR A 184 19.27 23.08 -3.27
CA THR A 184 20.08 22.07 -3.96
C THR A 184 19.25 21.36 -5.04
N ILE A 185 19.59 21.58 -6.30
CA ILE A 185 19.03 20.82 -7.43
C ILE A 185 19.72 19.45 -7.48
N LEU A 186 18.97 18.36 -7.31
CA LEU A 186 19.47 17.00 -7.48
C LEU A 186 19.76 16.73 -8.96
N GLY A 187 18.80 17.07 -9.83
CA GLY A 187 18.91 16.88 -11.26
C GLY A 187 17.54 16.66 -11.92
N TRP A 188 17.54 16.02 -13.09
CA TRP A 188 16.32 15.77 -13.87
C TRP A 188 16.10 14.30 -14.18
N MET A 189 14.87 13.94 -14.49
CA MET A 189 14.49 12.57 -14.84
C MET A 189 13.80 12.51 -16.20
N ILE A 190 14.15 11.48 -16.98
CA ILE A 190 13.66 11.26 -18.34
C ILE A 190 13.14 9.83 -18.45
N GLN A 191 11.95 9.66 -19.02
CA GLN A 191 11.43 8.34 -19.38
C GLN A 191 12.19 7.85 -20.61
N THR A 192 13.09 6.88 -20.42
CA THR A 192 13.94 6.32 -21.49
C THR A 192 14.55 4.99 -21.06
N GLU A 193 14.82 4.11 -22.04
CA GLU A 193 15.63 2.90 -21.85
C GLU A 193 17.14 3.20 -21.88
N ASP A 194 17.54 4.35 -22.45
CA ASP A 194 18.93 4.78 -22.56
C ASP A 194 19.50 5.16 -21.17
N THR A 195 20.35 4.28 -20.63
CA THR A 195 21.00 4.44 -19.32
C THR A 195 22.29 5.24 -19.39
N ASP A 196 22.75 5.68 -20.57
CA ASP A 196 23.98 6.44 -20.68
C ASP A 196 23.86 7.75 -19.88
N TYR A 197 24.83 7.93 -18.97
CA TYR A 197 24.95 9.04 -18.00
C TYR A 197 23.93 9.04 -16.84
N SER A 198 23.09 8.01 -16.71
CA SER A 198 22.12 7.94 -15.61
C SER A 198 22.77 7.52 -14.29
N LEU A 199 22.10 7.87 -13.19
CA LEU A 199 22.46 7.42 -11.85
C LEU A 199 21.93 6.00 -11.61
N PRO A 200 22.70 5.14 -10.93
CA PRO A 200 22.16 3.89 -10.41
C PRO A 200 21.01 4.17 -9.44
N GLN A 201 20.14 3.19 -9.22
CA GLN A 201 19.13 3.32 -8.19
C GLN A 201 19.80 3.40 -6.81
N PRO A 202 19.42 4.36 -5.94
CA PRO A 202 20.01 4.44 -4.62
C PRO A 202 19.59 3.24 -3.77
N GLU A 203 20.56 2.67 -3.06
CA GLU A 203 20.36 1.63 -2.05
C GLU A 203 20.66 2.23 -0.67
N ILE A 204 19.79 1.94 0.29
CA ILE A 204 19.97 2.37 1.68
C ILE A 204 21.12 1.58 2.33
N ALA A 205 21.88 2.22 3.21
CA ALA A 205 22.91 1.53 3.99
C ALA A 205 22.26 0.52 4.94
N GLY A 206 22.73 -0.74 4.91
CA GLY A 206 22.16 -1.82 5.73
C GLY A 206 22.10 -1.52 7.23
N GLU A 207 23.05 -0.75 7.77
CA GLU A 207 23.03 -0.36 9.18
C GLU A 207 21.75 0.39 9.58
N LEU A 208 21.20 1.20 8.68
CA LEU A 208 19.98 1.96 8.92
C LEU A 208 18.73 1.07 8.95
N LEU A 209 18.79 -0.14 8.36
CA LEU A 209 17.69 -1.11 8.31
C LEU A 209 17.65 -2.05 9.52
N LYS A 210 18.61 -1.96 10.44
CA LYS A 210 18.62 -2.83 11.63
C LYS A 210 17.46 -2.53 12.55
N ILE A 211 16.79 -3.59 12.97
CA ILE A 211 15.79 -3.55 14.04
C ILE A 211 16.55 -3.65 15.36
N SER A 212 16.31 -2.70 16.26
CA SER A 212 16.95 -2.64 17.58
C SER A 212 15.95 -2.91 18.68
N GLY A 213 16.32 -3.69 19.69
CA GLY A 213 15.51 -3.86 20.89
C GLY A 213 15.75 -2.76 21.91
N ALA A 214 14.69 -2.38 22.63
CA ALA A 214 14.70 -1.36 23.65
C ALA A 214 13.73 -1.72 24.79
N ARG A 215 13.84 -1.02 25.91
CA ARG A 215 13.01 -1.29 27.09
C ARG A 215 12.55 -0.02 27.79
N LEU A 216 11.31 -0.02 28.23
CA LEU A 216 10.72 0.99 29.10
C LEU A 216 11.16 0.80 30.56
N GLU A 217 11.30 1.89 31.29
CA GLU A 217 11.47 1.82 32.74
C GLU A 217 10.19 1.20 33.36
N ASN A 218 10.35 0.10 34.10
CA ASN A 218 9.20 -0.58 34.72
C ASN A 218 8.79 0.13 36.02
N LYS A 219 7.64 0.80 35.95
CA LYS A 219 6.90 1.46 37.05
C LYS A 219 5.51 0.85 37.26
N GLY A 220 5.28 -0.36 36.77
CA GLY A 220 3.98 -1.02 36.84
C GLY A 220 2.93 -0.48 35.86
N GLN A 221 3.34 0.16 34.75
CA GLN A 221 2.42 0.76 33.76
C GLN A 221 1.45 -0.25 33.15
N PHE A 222 1.84 -1.53 33.08
CA PHE A 222 1.08 -2.60 32.41
C PHE A 222 0.67 -3.74 33.36
N ASP A 223 0.83 -3.58 34.67
CA ASP A 223 0.57 -4.64 35.66
C ASP A 223 -0.94 -4.92 35.87
N GLY A 224 -1.80 -4.03 35.39
CA GLY A 224 -3.26 -4.08 35.59
C GLY A 224 -4.05 -3.94 34.30
N LYS A 225 -5.23 -3.30 34.40
CA LYS A 225 -6.09 -3.02 33.24
C LYS A 225 -5.64 -1.75 32.53
N TRP A 226 -4.66 -1.89 31.65
CA TRP A 226 -4.08 -0.77 30.91
C TRP A 226 -4.83 -0.48 29.59
N LEU A 227 -5.48 -1.49 28.99
CA LEU A 227 -6.49 -1.29 27.95
C LEU A 227 -7.82 -0.87 28.57
N ASP A 228 -8.48 0.12 27.97
CA ASP A 228 -9.72 0.69 28.45
C ASP A 228 -10.92 -0.17 28.06
N GLU A 229 -11.38 -1.03 28.98
CA GLU A 229 -12.58 -1.87 28.78
C GLU A 229 -13.90 -1.07 28.64
N LYS A 230 -13.89 0.27 28.80
CA LYS A 230 -15.06 1.11 28.48
C LYS A 230 -15.16 1.43 26.99
N ASP A 231 -14.03 1.42 26.28
CA ASP A 231 -14.02 1.46 24.83
C ASP A 231 -14.47 0.09 24.30
N PRO A 232 -15.60 0.01 23.56
CA PRO A 232 -16.12 -1.26 23.06
C PRO A 232 -15.09 -2.04 22.25
N LEU A 233 -14.21 -1.36 21.52
CA LEU A 233 -13.24 -1.96 20.62
C LEU A 233 -12.06 -2.56 21.39
N GLN A 234 -11.52 -1.83 22.36
CA GLN A 234 -10.51 -2.37 23.27
C GLN A 234 -11.06 -3.49 24.14
N ASN A 235 -12.31 -3.38 24.60
CA ASN A 235 -12.95 -4.47 25.34
C ASN A 235 -13.10 -5.72 24.47
N ALA A 236 -13.48 -5.59 23.19
CA ALA A 236 -13.56 -6.72 22.28
C ALA A 236 -12.21 -7.42 22.09
N TYR A 237 -11.12 -6.65 22.00
CA TYR A 237 -9.76 -7.19 22.02
C TYR A 237 -9.47 -7.92 23.34
N VAL A 238 -9.79 -7.32 24.48
CA VAL A 238 -9.58 -7.95 25.81
C VAL A 238 -10.38 -9.25 25.97
N GLN A 239 -11.58 -9.36 25.39
CA GLN A 239 -12.34 -10.62 25.43
C GLN A 239 -11.66 -11.75 24.64
N ALA A 240 -10.92 -11.42 23.58
CA ALA A 240 -10.22 -12.41 22.76
C ALA A 240 -8.80 -12.72 23.29
N ASN A 241 -8.07 -11.70 23.72
CA ASN A 241 -6.63 -11.78 24.00
C ASN A 241 -6.25 -11.46 25.46
N GLY A 242 -7.19 -10.95 26.26
CA GLY A 242 -6.91 -10.41 27.59
C GLY A 242 -6.22 -9.04 27.54
N GLN A 243 -5.67 -8.62 28.67
CA GLN A 243 -4.92 -7.34 28.83
C GLN A 243 -3.46 -7.49 28.37
N VAL A 244 -3.24 -8.15 27.22
CA VAL A 244 -1.92 -8.63 26.77
C VAL A 244 -1.71 -8.29 25.29
N ILE A 245 -0.48 -7.97 24.91
CA ILE A 245 -0.03 -7.77 23.52
C ILE A 245 1.08 -8.75 23.13
N ASN A 246 1.99 -9.02 24.04
CA ASN A 246 3.11 -9.93 23.92
C ASN A 246 3.52 -10.43 25.32
N GLN A 247 4.57 -11.25 25.39
CA GLN A 247 5.06 -11.76 26.69
C GLN A 247 5.64 -10.70 27.64
N ASP A 248 6.21 -9.62 27.11
CA ASP A 248 6.82 -8.56 27.91
C ASP A 248 6.47 -7.17 27.36
N PRO A 249 5.40 -6.52 27.89
CA PRO A 249 4.94 -5.24 27.39
C PRO A 249 5.88 -4.08 27.71
N TYR A 250 6.95 -4.30 28.50
CA TYR A 250 7.97 -3.28 28.73
C TYR A 250 9.08 -3.31 27.68
N HIS A 251 9.18 -4.39 26.90
CA HIS A 251 10.09 -4.48 25.76
C HIS A 251 9.42 -3.95 24.50
N TYR A 252 10.21 -3.30 23.64
CA TYR A 252 9.77 -2.81 22.34
C TYR A 252 10.95 -2.79 21.36
N TYR A 253 10.66 -2.59 20.08
CA TYR A 253 11.66 -2.46 19.05
C TYR A 253 11.64 -1.07 18.43
N THR A 254 12.76 -0.68 17.86
CA THR A 254 12.89 0.56 17.10
C THR A 254 13.50 0.32 15.73
N ILE A 255 13.06 1.13 14.78
CA ILE A 255 13.68 1.31 13.46
C ILE A 255 13.95 2.79 13.24
N THR A 256 14.88 3.12 12.34
CA THR A 256 15.16 4.52 11.98
C THR A 256 14.06 5.09 11.09
N GLU A 257 13.93 6.42 11.06
CA GLU A 257 13.07 7.11 10.08
C GLU A 257 13.50 6.79 8.63
N SER A 258 14.81 6.58 8.38
CA SER A 258 15.32 6.13 7.09
C SER A 258 14.82 4.73 6.70
N ALA A 259 14.72 3.80 7.66
CA ALA A 259 14.15 2.47 7.41
C ALA A 259 12.65 2.54 7.12
N GLU A 260 11.90 3.39 7.83
CA GLU A 260 10.49 3.62 7.52
C GLU A 260 10.31 4.21 6.12
N GLN A 261 11.13 5.19 5.72
CA GLN A 261 11.10 5.73 4.36
C GLN A 261 11.35 4.65 3.30
N GLU A 262 12.28 3.71 3.55
CA GLU A 262 12.49 2.57 2.66
C GLU A 262 11.29 1.61 2.63
N LEU A 263 10.61 1.39 3.76
CA LEU A 263 9.37 0.61 3.82
C LEU A 263 8.22 1.28 3.07
N ILE A 264 8.04 2.59 3.19
CA ILE A 264 7.05 3.38 2.43
C ILE A 264 7.30 3.20 0.93
N LYS A 265 8.55 3.44 0.50
CA LYS A 265 8.98 3.30 -0.90
C LYS A 265 8.72 1.88 -1.42
N ALA A 266 9.17 0.87 -0.70
CA ALA A 266 9.01 -0.53 -1.08
C ALA A 266 7.54 -0.94 -1.18
N THR A 267 6.71 -0.50 -0.22
CA THR A 267 5.28 -0.81 -0.19
C THR A 267 4.56 -0.25 -1.42
N ASN A 268 4.78 1.02 -1.74
CA ASN A 268 4.16 1.67 -2.89
C ASN A 268 4.64 1.06 -4.22
N GLU A 269 5.95 0.82 -4.34
CA GLU A 269 6.57 0.21 -5.52
C GLU A 269 6.08 -1.21 -5.77
N LEU A 270 6.09 -2.06 -4.73
CA LEU A 270 5.61 -3.42 -4.82
C LEU A 270 4.13 -3.47 -5.14
N HIS A 271 3.29 -2.61 -4.55
CA HIS A 271 1.86 -2.59 -4.86
C HIS A 271 1.64 -2.44 -6.37
N LEU A 272 2.31 -1.49 -7.02
CA LEU A 272 2.24 -1.30 -8.47
C LEU A 272 2.77 -2.52 -9.26
N MET A 273 3.87 -3.14 -8.82
CA MET A 273 4.38 -4.37 -9.43
C MET A 273 3.38 -5.53 -9.34
N TYR A 274 2.72 -5.71 -8.19
CA TYR A 274 1.68 -6.72 -7.99
C TYR A 274 0.47 -6.46 -8.89
N LEU A 275 0.07 -5.20 -9.06
CA LEU A 275 -1.03 -4.83 -9.96
C LEU A 275 -0.65 -5.03 -11.44
N HIS A 276 0.58 -4.69 -11.82
CA HIS A 276 1.11 -4.98 -13.15
C HIS A 276 1.09 -6.49 -13.46
N ALA A 277 1.59 -7.31 -12.53
CA ALA A 277 1.56 -8.76 -12.65
C ALA A 277 0.12 -9.30 -12.70
N THR A 278 -0.80 -8.72 -11.92
CA THR A 278 -2.23 -9.08 -11.94
C THR A 278 -2.85 -8.82 -13.31
N ASP A 279 -2.59 -7.67 -13.91
CA ASP A 279 -3.06 -7.35 -15.26
C ASP A 279 -2.52 -8.35 -16.31
N LYS A 280 -1.23 -8.70 -16.23
CA LYS A 280 -0.62 -9.72 -17.11
C LYS A 280 -1.29 -11.09 -16.95
N VAL A 281 -1.52 -11.52 -15.71
CA VAL A 281 -2.20 -12.80 -15.41
C VAL A 281 -3.60 -12.82 -16.01
N LEU A 282 -4.38 -11.75 -15.84
CA LEU A 282 -5.77 -11.73 -16.32
C LEU A 282 -5.89 -11.62 -17.85
N LYS A 283 -4.83 -11.18 -18.54
CA LYS A 283 -4.71 -11.15 -20.00
C LYS A 283 -4.26 -12.47 -20.63
N ASP A 284 -3.72 -13.42 -19.87
CA ASP A 284 -3.23 -14.71 -20.38
C ASP A 284 -3.81 -15.90 -19.59
N ASP A 285 -4.64 -16.71 -20.26
CA ASP A 285 -5.24 -17.92 -19.68
C ASP A 285 -4.18 -18.93 -19.19
N ASN A 286 -2.97 -18.97 -19.77
CA ASN A 286 -1.91 -19.87 -19.32
C ASN A 286 -1.38 -19.46 -17.95
N LEU A 287 -1.22 -18.15 -17.71
CA LEU A 287 -0.81 -17.64 -16.41
C LEU A 287 -1.93 -17.82 -15.39
N LEU A 288 -3.17 -17.47 -15.73
CA LEU A 288 -4.31 -17.62 -14.83
C LEU A 288 -4.56 -19.08 -14.42
N ALA A 289 -4.27 -20.04 -15.29
CA ALA A 289 -4.37 -21.47 -14.97
C ALA A 289 -3.46 -21.91 -13.81
N LEU A 290 -2.36 -21.21 -13.56
CA LEU A 290 -1.40 -21.57 -12.50
C LEU A 290 -1.95 -21.39 -11.09
N PHE A 291 -2.97 -20.53 -10.94
CA PHE A 291 -3.55 -20.10 -9.66
C PHE A 291 -4.57 -21.10 -9.09
N ASP A 292 -4.94 -22.16 -9.83
CA ASP A 292 -5.92 -23.18 -9.43
C ASP A 292 -7.28 -22.60 -8.94
N ILE A 293 -7.68 -21.48 -9.54
CA ILE A 293 -9.00 -20.86 -9.35
C ILE A 293 -10.02 -21.55 -10.28
N PRO A 294 -11.23 -21.92 -9.79
CA PRO A 294 -12.27 -22.52 -10.61
C PRO A 294 -12.52 -21.75 -11.92
N LYS A 295 -12.38 -22.43 -13.07
CA LYS A 295 -12.47 -21.82 -14.42
C LYS A 295 -13.74 -21.00 -14.65
N ILE A 296 -14.85 -21.39 -14.03
CA ILE A 296 -16.13 -20.67 -14.10
C ILE A 296 -16.04 -19.21 -13.59
N LEU A 297 -15.04 -18.89 -12.77
CA LEU A 297 -14.81 -17.56 -12.23
C LEU A 297 -13.91 -16.67 -13.10
N TRP A 298 -13.20 -17.22 -14.09
CA TRP A 298 -12.24 -16.43 -14.89
C TRP A 298 -12.87 -15.21 -15.58
N PRO A 299 -14.08 -15.30 -16.18
CA PRO A 299 -14.76 -14.12 -16.71
C PRO A 299 -15.09 -13.10 -15.61
N ARG A 300 -15.44 -13.56 -14.40
CA ARG A 300 -15.78 -12.67 -13.28
C ARG A 300 -14.55 -11.98 -12.69
N LEU A 301 -13.40 -12.65 -12.66
CA LEU A 301 -12.12 -12.05 -12.26
C LEU A 301 -11.75 -10.89 -13.19
N ARG A 302 -11.84 -11.11 -14.50
CA ARG A 302 -11.58 -10.07 -15.52
C ARG A 302 -12.53 -8.89 -15.40
N LEU A 303 -13.83 -9.14 -15.20
CA LEU A 303 -14.82 -8.09 -14.96
C LEU A 303 -14.56 -7.34 -13.65
N SER A 304 -14.13 -8.04 -12.60
CA SER A 304 -13.76 -7.43 -11.32
C SER A 304 -12.57 -6.50 -11.49
N TRP A 305 -11.50 -6.96 -12.15
CA TRP A 305 -10.32 -6.14 -12.46
C TRP A 305 -10.69 -4.86 -13.21
N GLN A 306 -11.42 -5.00 -14.31
CA GLN A 306 -11.80 -3.86 -15.16
C GLN A 306 -12.69 -2.84 -14.43
N ARG A 307 -13.66 -3.30 -13.61
CA ARG A 307 -14.67 -2.41 -13.00
C ARG A 307 -14.33 -1.96 -11.59
N ARG A 308 -13.39 -2.65 -10.93
CA ARG A 308 -13.05 -2.44 -9.52
C ARG A 308 -11.55 -2.19 -9.30
N ARG A 309 -10.86 -1.69 -10.34
CA ARG A 309 -9.43 -1.42 -10.36
C ARG A 309 -8.92 -0.57 -9.20
N HIS A 310 -9.71 0.40 -8.74
CA HIS A 310 -9.36 1.35 -7.66
C HIS A 310 -10.21 1.15 -6.40
N HIS A 311 -10.83 -0.02 -6.22
CA HIS A 311 -11.75 -0.28 -5.10
C HIS A 311 -11.17 -1.20 -4.02
N MET A 312 -9.86 -1.47 -4.03
CA MET A 312 -9.20 -2.15 -2.92
C MET A 312 -9.13 -1.20 -1.72
N ILE A 313 -9.55 -1.64 -0.54
CA ILE A 313 -9.50 -0.81 0.68
C ILE A 313 -8.16 -0.99 1.37
N THR A 314 -7.78 -2.24 1.69
CA THR A 314 -6.54 -2.50 2.42
C THR A 314 -5.93 -3.87 2.14
N GLY A 315 -4.64 -4.00 2.43
CA GLY A 315 -3.87 -5.25 2.38
C GLY A 315 -2.64 -5.15 3.29
N ARG A 316 -1.89 -6.24 3.45
CA ARG A 316 -0.68 -6.27 4.28
C ARG A 316 0.46 -7.02 3.60
N MET A 317 1.60 -6.37 3.45
CA MET A 317 2.83 -6.97 2.93
C MET A 317 3.69 -7.48 4.09
N ASP A 318 4.30 -8.64 3.89
CA ASP A 318 5.12 -9.32 4.88
C ASP A 318 6.59 -9.30 4.42
N PHE A 319 7.49 -8.75 5.24
CA PHE A 319 8.88 -8.49 4.88
C PHE A 319 9.90 -9.10 5.85
N CYS A 320 11.06 -9.45 5.31
CA CYS A 320 12.31 -9.50 6.05
C CYS A 320 13.07 -8.18 5.90
N MET A 321 13.51 -7.58 7.01
CA MET A 321 14.32 -6.37 6.99
C MET A 321 15.46 -6.47 8.01
N ASP A 322 16.70 -6.31 7.54
CA ASP A 322 17.88 -6.10 8.38
C ASP A 322 19.04 -5.54 7.53
N GLU A 323 20.27 -5.63 8.02
CA GLU A 323 21.49 -5.19 7.35
C GLU A 323 21.73 -5.77 5.95
N ARG A 324 21.10 -6.91 5.62
CA ARG A 324 21.18 -7.54 4.29
C ARG A 324 20.28 -6.85 3.27
N GLY A 325 19.34 -6.03 3.72
CA GLY A 325 18.35 -5.34 2.88
C GLY A 325 16.90 -5.67 3.28
N LEU A 326 15.99 -5.36 2.35
CA LEU A 326 14.55 -5.54 2.50
C LEU A 326 14.03 -6.53 1.45
N LYS A 327 13.31 -7.57 1.87
CA LYS A 327 12.74 -8.60 0.97
C LYS A 327 11.29 -8.89 1.31
N VAL A 328 10.42 -8.94 0.31
CA VAL A 328 9.00 -9.28 0.49
C VAL A 328 8.80 -10.80 0.40
N TYR A 329 8.01 -11.35 1.32
CA TYR A 329 7.62 -12.76 1.30
C TYR A 329 6.29 -13.00 0.61
N GLU A 330 5.31 -12.14 0.85
CA GLU A 330 3.98 -12.21 0.27
C GLU A 330 3.22 -10.89 0.45
N TYR A 331 2.11 -10.76 -0.28
CA TYR A 331 1.18 -9.65 -0.16
C TYR A 331 -0.23 -10.16 0.13
N ASN A 332 -0.68 -10.00 1.37
CA ASN A 332 -2.02 -10.39 1.82
C ASN A 332 -3.05 -9.34 1.35
N ALA A 333 -3.44 -9.40 0.07
CA ALA A 333 -4.33 -8.41 -0.57
C ALA A 333 -5.84 -8.72 -0.44
N ASP A 334 -6.21 -9.94 -0.01
CA ASP A 334 -7.61 -10.39 0.08
C ASP A 334 -8.24 -10.14 1.46
N SER A 335 -7.63 -10.72 2.50
CA SER A 335 -8.16 -10.68 3.87
C SER A 335 -7.00 -10.57 4.87
N ALA A 336 -6.42 -9.38 4.96
CA ALA A 336 -5.42 -9.05 5.97
C ALA A 336 -6.07 -8.75 7.33
N SER A 337 -5.29 -8.91 8.39
CA SER A 337 -5.61 -8.54 9.78
C SER A 337 -4.42 -7.80 10.39
N CYS A 338 -4.38 -7.65 11.72
CA CYS A 338 -3.39 -6.89 12.49
C CYS A 338 -3.62 -5.37 12.50
N HIS A 339 -4.69 -4.87 11.88
CA HIS A 339 -5.00 -3.45 11.84
C HIS A 339 -5.32 -2.89 13.24
N THR A 340 -6.10 -3.63 14.04
CA THR A 340 -6.47 -3.21 15.39
C THR A 340 -5.27 -3.21 16.31
N GLU A 341 -4.43 -4.24 16.23
CA GLU A 341 -3.24 -4.39 17.03
C GLU A 341 -2.29 -3.21 16.79
N ALA A 342 -1.99 -2.90 15.52
CA ALA A 342 -1.07 -1.83 15.16
C ALA A 342 -1.67 -0.42 15.36
N GLY A 343 -2.90 -0.20 14.91
CA GLY A 343 -3.52 1.14 14.82
C GLY A 343 -4.35 1.55 16.03
N LEU A 344 -4.50 0.69 17.06
CA LEU A 344 -5.22 1.02 18.28
C LEU A 344 -4.53 0.49 19.54
N ILE A 345 -4.19 -0.80 19.56
CA ILE A 345 -3.64 -1.41 20.78
C ILE A 345 -2.22 -0.90 21.05
N LEU A 346 -1.39 -0.76 20.01
CA LEU A 346 -0.06 -0.15 20.15
C LEU A 346 -0.10 1.36 20.41
N GLU A 347 -1.11 2.07 19.91
CA GLU A 347 -1.36 3.47 20.32
C GLU A 347 -1.61 3.56 21.82
N ARG A 348 -2.53 2.73 22.32
CA ARG A 348 -2.83 2.68 23.75
C ARG A 348 -1.62 2.27 24.59
N TRP A 349 -0.79 1.35 24.09
CA TRP A 349 0.46 0.96 24.73
C TRP A 349 1.43 2.16 24.82
N ALA A 350 1.59 2.92 23.74
CA ALA A 350 2.47 4.08 23.69
C ALA A 350 1.99 5.20 24.62
N GLU A 351 0.69 5.52 24.60
CA GLU A 351 0.07 6.50 25.52
C GLU A 351 0.35 6.15 26.98
N GLN A 352 0.17 4.87 27.32
CA GLN A 352 0.31 4.34 28.68
C GLN A 352 1.78 4.32 29.15
N GLY A 353 2.69 3.80 28.32
CA GLY A 353 4.06 3.46 28.75
C GLY A 353 5.19 4.27 28.13
N TYR A 354 5.04 4.71 26.87
CA TYR A 354 6.11 5.36 26.13
C TYR A 354 6.19 6.86 26.47
N LYS A 355 7.42 7.37 26.61
CA LYS A 355 7.73 8.77 26.96
C LYS A 355 8.91 9.34 26.15
N GLY A 356 9.34 8.62 25.12
CA GLY A 356 10.41 9.06 24.21
C GLY A 356 9.88 9.98 23.10
N ASN A 357 10.75 10.29 22.14
CA ASN A 357 10.45 11.21 21.04
C ASN A 357 10.06 10.50 19.73
N GLY A 358 10.08 9.18 19.71
CA GLY A 358 9.62 8.40 18.55
C GLY A 358 8.09 8.31 18.50
N PHE A 359 7.59 7.63 17.48
CA PHE A 359 6.15 7.45 17.24
C PHE A 359 5.82 6.03 16.76
N ASN A 360 4.56 5.64 16.91
CA ASN A 360 4.05 4.38 16.34
C ASN A 360 3.75 4.61 14.85
N PRO A 361 4.40 3.88 13.92
CA PRO A 361 4.20 4.09 12.49
C PRO A 361 2.81 3.70 11.97
N ALA A 362 1.93 3.15 12.80
CA ALA A 362 0.54 2.83 12.46
C ALA A 362 -0.51 3.74 13.14
N GLU A 363 -0.10 4.82 13.82
CA GLU A 363 -0.99 5.72 14.58
C GLU A 363 -2.16 6.29 13.74
N GLY A 364 -1.94 6.51 12.44
CA GLY A 364 -2.93 7.06 11.51
C GLY A 364 -3.86 6.05 10.82
N LEU A 365 -3.72 4.74 11.07
CA LEU A 365 -4.32 3.69 10.24
C LEU A 365 -5.85 3.79 10.13
N ILE A 366 -6.56 4.13 11.21
CA ILE A 366 -8.02 4.27 11.20
C ILE A 366 -8.47 5.44 10.30
N ASN A 367 -7.72 6.54 10.31
CA ASN A 367 -8.00 7.72 9.50
C ASN A 367 -7.75 7.43 8.01
N GLU A 368 -6.67 6.72 7.70
CA GLU A 368 -6.38 6.28 6.33
C GLU A 368 -7.47 5.35 5.79
N LEU A 369 -7.93 4.39 6.59
CA LEU A 369 -9.03 3.49 6.22
C LEU A 369 -10.34 4.26 5.99
N ALA A 370 -10.67 5.20 6.86
CA ALA A 370 -11.83 6.08 6.66
C ALA A 370 -11.69 6.88 5.36
N GLY A 371 -10.50 7.41 5.06
CA GLY A 371 -10.18 8.06 3.79
C GLY A 371 -10.41 7.15 2.58
N ALA A 372 -9.95 5.90 2.63
CA ALA A 372 -10.18 4.92 1.57
C ALA A 372 -11.67 4.62 1.37
N TRP A 373 -12.44 4.47 2.45
CA TRP A 373 -13.89 4.26 2.37
C TRP A 373 -14.63 5.46 1.77
N LYS A 374 -14.30 6.69 2.16
CA LYS A 374 -14.90 7.92 1.61
C LYS A 374 -14.74 8.03 0.09
N HIS A 375 -13.59 7.61 -0.43
CA HIS A 375 -13.28 7.64 -1.87
C HIS A 375 -13.66 6.34 -2.60
N SER A 376 -14.17 5.34 -1.86
CA SER A 376 -14.70 4.13 -2.47
C SER A 376 -16.06 4.39 -3.12
N ARG A 377 -16.52 3.42 -3.92
CA ARG A 377 -17.90 3.39 -4.45
C ARG A 377 -18.81 2.44 -3.64
N ALA A 378 -18.53 2.27 -2.34
CA ALA A 378 -19.40 1.50 -1.45
C ALA A 378 -20.82 2.09 -1.43
N ARG A 379 -21.82 1.24 -1.15
CA ARG A 379 -23.22 1.69 -1.02
C ARG A 379 -23.44 2.22 0.40
N PRO A 380 -24.46 3.07 0.63
CA PRO A 380 -24.65 3.76 1.92
C PRO A 380 -24.71 2.85 3.15
N PHE A 381 -25.18 1.60 2.98
CA PHE A 381 -25.26 0.59 4.03
C PHE A 381 -24.33 -0.58 3.69
N VAL A 382 -23.39 -0.90 4.58
CA VAL A 382 -22.38 -1.96 4.40
C VAL A 382 -22.59 -3.06 5.44
N HIS A 383 -22.92 -4.27 4.98
CA HIS A 383 -22.92 -5.45 5.85
C HIS A 383 -21.48 -5.93 6.06
N ILE A 384 -21.06 -6.04 7.32
CA ILE A 384 -19.75 -6.55 7.70
C ILE A 384 -19.88 -8.04 7.98
N MET A 385 -19.31 -8.89 7.14
CA MET A 385 -19.39 -10.34 7.28
C MET A 385 -18.13 -10.90 7.95
N GLN A 386 -18.30 -11.47 9.15
CA GLN A 386 -17.23 -12.17 9.87
C GLN A 386 -17.58 -13.64 10.16
N ASP A 387 -16.58 -14.44 10.52
CA ASP A 387 -16.82 -15.76 11.09
C ASP A 387 -17.24 -15.66 12.58
N LYS A 388 -17.67 -16.77 13.16
CA LYS A 388 -17.97 -16.93 14.58
C LYS A 388 -16.70 -17.20 15.39
N ASP A 389 -15.68 -16.39 15.16
CA ASP A 389 -14.42 -16.37 15.91
C ASP A 389 -14.36 -15.08 16.74
N ILE A 390 -14.05 -15.20 18.04
CA ILE A 390 -13.93 -14.03 18.92
C ILE A 390 -12.77 -13.13 18.52
N GLU A 391 -11.71 -13.68 17.90
CA GLU A 391 -10.57 -12.91 17.40
C GLU A 391 -10.96 -12.02 16.21
N GLU A 392 -12.01 -12.38 15.47
CA GLU A 392 -12.49 -11.56 14.35
C GLU A 392 -13.40 -10.41 14.81
N ASN A 393 -13.88 -10.42 16.05
CA ASN A 393 -14.81 -9.41 16.56
C ASN A 393 -14.19 -8.02 16.57
N TYR A 394 -13.02 -7.88 17.18
CA TYR A 394 -12.36 -6.57 17.26
C TYR A 394 -11.88 -6.13 15.88
N HIS A 395 -11.47 -7.05 15.00
CA HIS A 395 -11.09 -6.71 13.64
C HIS A 395 -12.28 -6.15 12.83
N ALA A 396 -13.45 -6.81 12.93
CA ALA A 396 -14.68 -6.34 12.30
C ALA A 396 -15.15 -4.99 12.84
N GLN A 397 -15.09 -4.81 14.17
CA GLN A 397 -15.47 -3.56 14.81
C GLN A 397 -14.50 -2.40 14.53
N PHE A 398 -13.20 -2.69 14.35
CA PHE A 398 -12.22 -1.69 13.94
C PHE A 398 -12.52 -1.17 12.54
N MET A 399 -12.86 -2.07 11.60
CA MET A 399 -13.29 -1.65 10.26
C MET A 399 -14.65 -0.93 10.28
N GLU A 400 -15.57 -1.37 11.14
CA GLU A 400 -16.85 -0.69 11.37
C GLU A 400 -16.64 0.77 11.81
N GLN A 401 -15.68 1.03 12.70
CA GLN A 401 -15.34 2.38 13.13
C GLN A 401 -14.83 3.25 11.96
N ALA A 402 -13.99 2.71 11.08
CA ALA A 402 -13.53 3.42 9.89
C ALA A 402 -14.69 3.72 8.91
N LEU A 403 -15.60 2.77 8.72
CA LEU A 403 -16.81 2.93 7.91
C LEU A 403 -17.73 4.01 8.48
N HIS A 404 -17.98 4.01 9.80
CA HIS A 404 -18.76 5.05 10.47
C HIS A 404 -18.11 6.43 10.35
N GLN A 405 -16.78 6.52 10.53
CA GLN A 405 -16.04 7.77 10.33
C GLN A 405 -16.10 8.27 8.88
N ALA A 406 -16.25 7.36 7.92
CA ALA A 406 -16.48 7.67 6.52
C ALA A 406 -17.95 7.96 6.16
N GLY A 407 -18.87 7.89 7.12
CA GLY A 407 -20.29 8.22 6.95
C GLY A 407 -21.17 7.08 6.43
N PHE A 408 -20.72 5.83 6.50
CA PHE A 408 -21.51 4.66 6.11
C PHE A 408 -22.31 4.11 7.30
N GLU A 409 -23.51 3.59 7.06
CA GLU A 409 -24.23 2.75 8.01
C GLU A 409 -23.74 1.31 7.91
N THR A 410 -23.71 0.56 9.02
CA THR A 410 -23.24 -0.83 9.02
C THR A 410 -24.14 -1.77 9.80
N ARG A 411 -23.96 -3.08 9.53
CA ARG A 411 -24.39 -4.17 10.40
C ARG A 411 -23.39 -5.31 10.34
N ILE A 412 -22.88 -5.72 11.49
CA ILE A 412 -22.03 -6.91 11.62
C ILE A 412 -22.90 -8.18 11.59
N LEU A 413 -22.59 -9.09 10.66
CA LEU A 413 -23.15 -10.43 10.52
C LEU A 413 -22.12 -11.45 11.01
N ARG A 414 -22.50 -12.25 12.01
CA ARG A 414 -21.62 -13.22 12.69
C ARG A 414 -21.94 -14.64 12.24
N GLY A 415 -21.17 -15.16 11.29
CA GLY A 415 -21.53 -16.34 10.53
C GLY A 415 -22.65 -16.03 9.53
N LEU A 416 -23.41 -17.06 9.12
CA LEU A 416 -24.36 -16.96 8.01
C LEU A 416 -25.83 -17.16 8.42
N ASP A 417 -26.10 -17.51 9.68
CA ASP A 417 -27.44 -17.91 10.15
C ASP A 417 -28.51 -16.80 10.04
N GLU A 418 -28.09 -15.53 10.10
CA GLU A 418 -28.99 -14.38 10.00
C GLU A 418 -29.42 -14.08 8.55
N LEU A 419 -28.77 -14.72 7.56
CA LEU A 419 -29.06 -14.47 6.17
C LEU A 419 -30.20 -15.38 5.68
N GLY A 420 -30.97 -14.86 4.74
CA GLY A 420 -32.02 -15.63 4.09
C GLY A 420 -32.36 -15.08 2.71
N TRP A 421 -33.35 -15.70 2.08
CA TRP A 421 -33.96 -15.21 0.86
C TRP A 421 -35.40 -14.77 1.11
N ASP A 422 -35.81 -13.70 0.45
CA ASP A 422 -37.22 -13.37 0.32
C ASP A 422 -37.93 -14.31 -0.67
N ALA A 423 -39.24 -14.10 -0.88
CA ALA A 423 -40.04 -14.92 -1.79
C ALA A 423 -39.57 -14.86 -3.27
N ALA A 424 -38.82 -13.82 -3.66
CA ALA A 424 -38.27 -13.65 -5.00
C ALA A 424 -36.82 -14.13 -5.13
N GLY A 425 -36.19 -14.61 -4.05
CA GLY A 425 -34.80 -15.03 -4.04
C GLY A 425 -33.80 -13.89 -3.83
N GLN A 426 -34.24 -12.73 -3.33
CA GLN A 426 -33.35 -11.64 -2.93
C GLN A 426 -32.71 -11.95 -1.59
N LEU A 427 -31.40 -11.67 -1.49
CA LEU A 427 -30.64 -11.88 -0.26
C LEU A 427 -30.98 -10.79 0.75
N ILE A 428 -31.40 -11.22 1.94
CA ILE A 428 -31.80 -10.35 3.06
C ILE A 428 -31.08 -10.76 4.35
N ASP A 429 -30.93 -9.81 5.27
CA ASP A 429 -30.46 -10.06 6.64
C ASP A 429 -31.62 -10.41 7.59
N GLY A 430 -31.29 -10.59 8.88
CA GLY A 430 -32.25 -10.97 9.92
C GLY A 430 -33.33 -9.93 10.22
N GLU A 431 -33.16 -8.69 9.74
CA GLU A 431 -34.15 -7.61 9.85
C GLU A 431 -34.94 -7.42 8.53
N GLY A 432 -34.72 -8.30 7.54
CA GLY A 432 -35.35 -8.23 6.24
C GLY A 432 -34.77 -7.14 5.32
N ARG A 433 -33.64 -6.53 5.67
CA ARG A 433 -32.95 -5.56 4.81
C ARG A 433 -32.17 -6.29 3.74
N GLN A 434 -32.21 -5.77 2.51
CA GLN A 434 -31.43 -6.32 1.41
C GLN A 434 -29.93 -6.21 1.66
N VAL A 435 -29.21 -7.32 1.48
CA VAL A 435 -27.75 -7.37 1.54
C VAL A 435 -27.20 -7.12 0.15
N ASN A 436 -26.53 -5.99 -0.03
CA ASN A 436 -26.19 -5.51 -1.37
C ASN A 436 -24.81 -4.82 -1.46
N CYS A 437 -24.16 -4.57 -0.32
CA CYS A 437 -22.78 -4.14 -0.19
C CYS A 437 -22.17 -4.81 1.04
N VAL A 438 -21.00 -5.42 0.88
CA VAL A 438 -20.39 -6.26 1.91
C VAL A 438 -18.91 -5.93 2.04
N TRP A 439 -18.45 -5.77 3.27
CA TRP A 439 -17.04 -5.96 3.63
C TRP A 439 -16.89 -7.29 4.36
N LYS A 440 -15.86 -8.09 4.04
CA LYS A 440 -15.69 -9.44 4.59
C LYS A 440 -14.35 -9.62 5.31
N THR A 441 -14.33 -10.37 6.41
CA THR A 441 -13.10 -10.94 6.98
C THR A 441 -12.73 -12.27 6.33
N TRP A 442 -13.73 -12.98 5.79
CA TRP A 442 -13.56 -14.24 5.08
C TRP A 442 -12.60 -14.10 3.88
N ALA A 443 -11.69 -15.06 3.72
CA ALA A 443 -10.92 -15.19 2.49
C ALA A 443 -11.84 -15.63 1.33
N TRP A 444 -11.59 -15.11 0.12
CA TRP A 444 -12.28 -15.56 -1.08
C TRP A 444 -12.07 -17.04 -1.38
N GLU A 445 -10.91 -17.60 -1.00
CA GLU A 445 -10.60 -19.03 -1.18
C GLU A 445 -11.59 -19.94 -0.45
N THR A 446 -12.12 -19.53 0.71
CA THR A 446 -13.18 -20.29 1.39
C THR A 446 -14.44 -20.39 0.53
N ALA A 447 -14.75 -19.33 -0.24
CA ALA A 447 -15.86 -19.36 -1.20
C ALA A 447 -15.50 -20.22 -2.43
N PHE A 448 -14.24 -20.24 -2.86
CA PHE A 448 -13.81 -21.09 -3.98
C PHE A 448 -13.86 -22.57 -3.63
N ASP A 449 -13.53 -22.95 -2.39
CA ASP A 449 -13.68 -24.32 -1.90
C ASP A 449 -15.12 -24.83 -2.02
N GLN A 450 -16.12 -24.00 -1.70
CA GLN A 450 -17.54 -24.33 -1.89
C GLN A 450 -17.93 -24.54 -3.36
N ILE A 451 -17.15 -24.03 -4.32
CA ILE A 451 -17.33 -24.34 -5.76
C ILE A 451 -16.64 -25.66 -6.08
N ARG A 452 -15.43 -25.88 -5.56
CA ARG A 452 -14.65 -27.13 -5.74
C ARG A 452 -15.40 -28.34 -5.20
N GLU A 453 -16.13 -28.21 -4.10
CA GLU A 453 -16.97 -29.26 -3.51
C GLU A 453 -18.10 -29.75 -4.42
N VAL A 454 -18.55 -28.91 -5.38
CA VAL A 454 -19.63 -29.26 -6.32
C VAL A 454 -19.08 -29.63 -7.70
N SER A 455 -17.76 -29.75 -7.85
CA SER A 455 -17.03 -29.84 -9.14
C SER A 455 -17.39 -31.06 -10.01
N ASP A 456 -18.07 -32.08 -9.48
CA ASP A 456 -18.49 -33.26 -10.25
C ASP A 456 -19.61 -32.97 -11.27
N ARG A 457 -20.23 -31.78 -11.22
CA ARG A 457 -21.30 -31.37 -12.13
C ARG A 457 -20.86 -30.20 -13.01
N GLU A 458 -21.12 -30.31 -14.31
CA GLU A 458 -20.95 -29.18 -15.22
C GLU A 458 -22.04 -28.13 -14.98
N PHE A 459 -21.65 -26.95 -14.51
CA PHE A 459 -22.55 -25.81 -14.35
C PHE A 459 -22.30 -24.74 -15.41
N ALA A 460 -23.37 -24.17 -15.95
CA ALA A 460 -23.28 -23.04 -16.89
C ALA A 460 -22.92 -21.70 -16.20
N ALA A 461 -23.01 -21.64 -14.87
CA ALA A 461 -22.71 -20.46 -14.07
C ALA A 461 -22.18 -20.89 -12.68
N VAL A 462 -21.70 -19.93 -11.89
CA VAL A 462 -21.33 -20.18 -10.48
C VAL A 462 -22.55 -20.78 -9.74
N PRO A 463 -22.40 -21.92 -9.02
CA PRO A 463 -23.52 -22.66 -8.43
C PRO A 463 -24.03 -22.02 -7.12
N ILE A 464 -24.41 -20.74 -7.19
CA ILE A 464 -25.07 -20.03 -6.09
C ILE A 464 -26.55 -20.45 -5.98
N ARG A 465 -27.09 -20.43 -4.77
CA ARG A 465 -28.50 -20.61 -4.46
C ARG A 465 -29.20 -19.25 -4.46
N THR A 466 -30.44 -19.22 -4.94
CA THR A 466 -31.35 -18.05 -4.85
C THR A 466 -32.62 -18.41 -4.08
N GLY A 467 -32.49 -19.34 -3.13
CA GLY A 467 -33.56 -19.96 -2.36
C GLY A 467 -33.17 -21.38 -1.93
N HIS A 468 -33.55 -21.76 -0.71
CA HIS A 468 -33.32 -23.10 -0.15
C HIS A 468 -34.49 -23.47 0.78
N PRO A 469 -34.93 -24.74 0.87
CA PRO A 469 -36.07 -25.13 1.70
C PRO A 469 -35.92 -24.79 3.19
N GLN A 470 -34.68 -24.84 3.70
CA GLN A 470 -34.34 -24.47 5.09
C GLN A 470 -33.82 -23.02 5.21
N ASN A 471 -33.89 -22.24 4.13
CA ASN A 471 -33.34 -20.88 4.06
C ASN A 471 -31.82 -20.79 4.39
N GLU A 472 -31.08 -21.88 4.17
CA GLU A 472 -29.66 -21.98 4.48
C GLU A 472 -28.79 -21.31 3.41
N VAL A 473 -28.25 -20.13 3.74
CA VAL A 473 -27.35 -19.34 2.90
C VAL A 473 -25.90 -19.74 3.13
N ARG A 474 -25.15 -20.03 2.04
CA ARG A 474 -23.70 -20.26 2.09
C ARG A 474 -22.91 -19.00 1.72
N LEU A 475 -21.61 -19.00 2.00
CA LEU A 475 -20.73 -17.87 1.69
C LEU A 475 -20.75 -17.49 0.19
N ILE A 476 -20.68 -18.48 -0.72
CA ILE A 476 -20.77 -18.21 -2.17
C ILE A 476 -22.10 -17.60 -2.59
N ASP A 477 -23.18 -17.90 -1.87
CA ASP A 477 -24.52 -17.40 -2.19
C ASP A 477 -24.64 -15.88 -1.90
N VAL A 478 -23.70 -15.33 -1.12
CA VAL A 478 -23.54 -13.90 -0.88
C VAL A 478 -22.47 -13.31 -1.78
N LEU A 479 -21.23 -13.79 -1.65
CA LEU A 479 -20.06 -13.10 -2.22
C LEU A 479 -20.05 -13.14 -3.75
N LEU A 480 -20.64 -14.18 -4.34
CA LEU A 480 -20.72 -14.34 -5.81
C LEU A 480 -22.12 -14.00 -6.34
N ARG A 481 -22.95 -13.32 -5.56
CA ARG A 481 -24.22 -12.78 -6.01
C ARG A 481 -23.98 -11.51 -6.83
N PRO A 482 -24.38 -11.43 -8.11
CA PRO A 482 -23.94 -10.37 -9.02
C PRO A 482 -24.22 -8.93 -8.58
N GLU A 483 -25.32 -8.71 -7.87
CA GLU A 483 -25.75 -7.40 -7.38
C GLU A 483 -25.11 -6.97 -6.04
N VAL A 484 -24.37 -7.86 -5.38
CA VAL A 484 -23.67 -7.58 -4.12
C VAL A 484 -22.30 -6.99 -4.41
N LEU A 485 -22.06 -5.78 -3.92
CA LEU A 485 -20.77 -5.11 -4.03
C LEU A 485 -19.85 -5.54 -2.89
N VAL A 486 -18.92 -6.45 -3.16
CA VAL A 486 -18.01 -6.99 -2.12
C VAL A 486 -16.68 -6.22 -2.07
N PHE A 487 -16.17 -6.08 -0.84
CA PHE A 487 -14.83 -5.59 -0.48
C PHE A 487 -14.14 -6.62 0.45
N GLU A 488 -12.89 -7.04 0.18
CA GLU A 488 -12.08 -6.68 -0.97
C GLU A 488 -12.63 -7.22 -2.31
N PRO A 489 -12.39 -6.53 -3.45
CA PRO A 489 -12.86 -6.99 -4.76
C PRO A 489 -12.33 -8.38 -5.15
N LEU A 490 -13.12 -9.14 -5.92
CA LEU A 490 -12.74 -10.50 -6.34
C LEU A 490 -11.36 -10.59 -7.02
N TRP A 491 -10.88 -9.56 -7.71
CA TRP A 491 -9.56 -9.59 -8.35
C TRP A 491 -8.39 -9.67 -7.36
N THR A 492 -8.57 -9.30 -6.08
CA THR A 492 -7.48 -9.29 -5.08
C THR A 492 -6.98 -10.68 -4.72
N VAL A 493 -7.71 -11.74 -5.09
CA VAL A 493 -7.23 -13.12 -4.99
C VAL A 493 -6.02 -13.41 -5.87
N ILE A 494 -5.80 -12.63 -6.93
CA ILE A 494 -4.64 -12.79 -7.80
C ILE A 494 -3.36 -12.33 -7.08
N PRO A 495 -3.24 -11.06 -6.61
CA PRO A 495 -2.06 -10.64 -5.85
C PRO A 495 -1.95 -11.31 -4.47
N GLY A 496 -3.07 -11.77 -3.89
CA GLY A 496 -3.09 -12.53 -2.64
C GLY A 496 -2.64 -13.99 -2.74
N ASN A 497 -2.59 -14.55 -3.96
CA ASN A 497 -2.20 -15.94 -4.18
C ASN A 497 -0.71 -16.01 -4.58
N LYS A 498 0.06 -16.84 -3.87
CA LYS A 498 1.52 -16.92 -4.01
C LYS A 498 1.98 -17.45 -5.38
N ALA A 499 1.08 -17.99 -6.21
CA ALA A 499 1.36 -18.28 -7.62
C ALA A 499 1.77 -17.03 -8.43
N ILE A 500 1.51 -15.83 -7.91
CA ILE A 500 1.98 -14.58 -8.52
C ILE A 500 3.48 -14.33 -8.32
N LEU A 501 4.12 -14.95 -7.32
CA LEU A 501 5.53 -14.67 -6.98
C LEU A 501 6.51 -15.09 -8.10
N PRO A 502 6.40 -16.30 -8.71
CA PRO A 502 7.19 -16.63 -9.90
C PRO A 502 6.97 -15.67 -11.08
N ILE A 503 5.75 -15.15 -11.22
CA ILE A 503 5.39 -14.20 -12.29
C ILE A 503 6.03 -12.85 -12.03
N LEU A 504 6.00 -12.36 -10.79
CA LEU A 504 6.71 -11.15 -10.37
C LEU A 504 8.22 -11.27 -10.62
N TRP A 505 8.82 -12.41 -10.25
CA TRP A 505 10.23 -12.66 -10.52
C TRP A 505 10.53 -12.70 -12.02
N SER A 506 9.65 -13.30 -12.83
CA SER A 506 9.79 -13.30 -14.29
C SER A 506 9.66 -11.92 -14.92
N LEU A 507 8.80 -11.04 -14.38
CA LEU A 507 8.58 -9.69 -14.90
C LEU A 507 9.65 -8.70 -14.43
N PHE A 508 10.14 -8.89 -13.21
CA PHE A 508 11.13 -8.02 -12.56
C PHE A 508 12.31 -8.87 -12.06
N PRO A 509 13.07 -9.50 -12.96
CA PRO A 509 14.16 -10.39 -12.56
C PRO A 509 15.19 -9.63 -11.74
N HIS A 510 15.57 -10.22 -10.60
CA HIS A 510 16.61 -9.69 -9.71
C HIS A 510 16.24 -8.35 -9.06
N HIS A 511 14.95 -8.01 -9.04
CA HIS A 511 14.48 -6.81 -8.36
C HIS A 511 14.89 -6.82 -6.88
N ARG A 512 15.35 -5.66 -6.38
CA ARG A 512 15.98 -5.54 -5.05
C ARG A 512 15.10 -6.03 -3.90
N TYR A 513 13.77 -5.90 -4.00
CA TYR A 513 12.84 -6.38 -2.97
C TYR A 513 12.33 -7.82 -3.19
N LEU A 514 12.54 -8.41 -4.37
CA LEU A 514 12.03 -9.74 -4.68
C LEU A 514 13.02 -10.84 -4.30
N LEU A 515 12.48 -12.03 -4.11
CA LEU A 515 13.20 -13.28 -3.92
C LEU A 515 12.93 -14.17 -5.14
N ASP A 516 13.95 -14.91 -5.59
CA ASP A 516 13.76 -15.90 -6.65
C ASP A 516 12.65 -16.86 -6.25
N THR A 517 11.64 -17.02 -7.09
CA THR A 517 10.50 -17.88 -6.81
C THR A 517 10.10 -18.64 -8.05
N ASP A 518 9.81 -19.93 -7.88
CA ASP A 518 9.48 -20.83 -8.97
C ASP A 518 8.41 -21.85 -8.52
N PHE A 519 7.74 -22.50 -9.47
CA PHE A 519 6.82 -23.62 -9.22
C PHE A 519 7.55 -24.96 -9.05
N SER A 520 8.87 -24.98 -9.25
CA SER A 520 9.74 -26.13 -9.02
C SER A 520 11.05 -25.71 -8.35
N VAL A 521 11.74 -26.65 -7.69
CA VAL A 521 13.06 -26.37 -7.12
C VAL A 521 14.09 -26.32 -8.26
N ASN A 522 14.45 -25.11 -8.69
CA ASN A 522 15.45 -24.89 -9.72
C ASN A 522 16.88 -24.91 -9.15
N ASP A 523 17.90 -24.92 -10.03
CA ASP A 523 19.31 -25.04 -9.65
C ASP A 523 19.78 -23.93 -8.69
N GLU A 524 19.21 -22.73 -8.78
CA GLU A 524 19.59 -21.63 -7.89
C GLU A 524 18.97 -21.79 -6.50
N LEU A 525 17.70 -22.20 -6.44
CA LEU A 525 17.01 -22.51 -5.19
C LEU A 525 17.70 -23.65 -4.41
N VAL A 526 18.24 -24.67 -5.10
CA VAL A 526 19.05 -25.71 -4.45
C VAL A 526 20.26 -25.10 -3.74
N LYS A 527 20.97 -24.16 -4.38
CA LYS A 527 22.18 -23.54 -3.82
C LYS A 527 21.89 -22.57 -2.68
N THR A 528 20.74 -21.91 -2.70
CA THR A 528 20.38 -20.92 -1.67
C THR A 528 19.63 -21.53 -0.50
N GLY A 529 19.00 -22.69 -0.71
CA GLY A 529 17.87 -23.14 0.10
C GLY A 529 16.58 -22.41 -0.31
N TYR A 530 15.44 -22.93 0.13
CA TYR A 530 14.13 -22.40 -0.23
C TYR A 530 13.07 -22.62 0.86
N ALA A 531 12.01 -21.81 0.81
CA ALA A 531 10.75 -22.01 1.51
C ALA A 531 9.72 -22.64 0.56
N VAL A 532 9.11 -23.75 0.98
CA VAL A 532 7.96 -24.35 0.31
C VAL A 532 6.70 -23.71 0.89
N LYS A 533 5.85 -23.13 0.03
CA LYS A 533 4.63 -22.44 0.48
C LYS A 533 3.43 -22.83 -0.40
N PRO A 534 2.29 -23.23 0.19
CA PRO A 534 1.06 -23.47 -0.57
C PRO A 534 0.52 -22.18 -1.17
N ILE A 535 0.07 -22.22 -2.44
CA ILE A 535 -0.27 -21.01 -3.19
C ILE A 535 -1.40 -20.17 -2.58
N ALA A 536 -2.36 -20.82 -1.92
CA ALA A 536 -3.52 -20.20 -1.28
C ALA A 536 -3.51 -20.38 0.25
N GLY A 537 -2.38 -20.78 0.83
CA GLY A 537 -2.24 -20.90 2.28
C GLY A 537 -1.97 -19.55 2.95
N ARG A 538 -2.22 -19.50 4.26
CA ARG A 538 -2.12 -18.31 5.12
C ARG A 538 -1.68 -18.68 6.53
N CYS A 539 -1.35 -17.66 7.34
CA CYS A 539 -1.03 -17.81 8.77
C CYS A 539 0.13 -18.78 9.07
N GLY A 540 1.14 -18.84 8.19
CA GLY A 540 2.29 -19.73 8.38
C GLY A 540 1.97 -21.22 8.33
N SER A 541 0.81 -21.62 7.79
CA SER A 541 0.40 -23.02 7.68
C SER A 541 1.11 -23.74 6.52
N ASN A 542 1.54 -24.98 6.76
CA ASN A 542 2.19 -25.86 5.77
C ASN A 542 3.44 -25.24 5.11
N ILE A 543 4.27 -24.55 5.89
CA ILE A 543 5.53 -23.96 5.45
C ILE A 543 6.66 -24.94 5.78
N ASP A 544 7.47 -25.27 4.78
CA ASP A 544 8.73 -26.01 4.98
C ASP A 544 9.90 -25.08 4.63
N LEU A 545 10.87 -24.94 5.53
CA LEU A 545 12.11 -24.20 5.29
C LEU A 545 13.25 -25.18 5.08
N VAL A 546 13.91 -25.13 3.92
CA VAL A 546 15.01 -26.03 3.55
C VAL A 546 16.27 -25.21 3.30
N SER A 547 17.36 -25.54 3.97
CA SER A 547 18.64 -24.87 3.80
C SER A 547 19.36 -25.32 2.52
N HIS A 548 20.42 -24.59 2.15
CA HIS A 548 21.34 -24.99 1.08
C HIS A 548 22.14 -26.27 1.37
N HIS A 549 22.07 -26.79 2.59
CA HIS A 549 22.62 -28.10 2.97
C HIS A 549 21.57 -29.22 2.86
N GLU A 550 20.42 -28.95 2.24
CA GLU A 550 19.26 -29.86 2.14
C GLU A 550 18.68 -30.28 3.51
N GLU A 551 18.90 -29.46 4.54
CA GLU A 551 18.38 -29.68 5.88
C GLU A 551 17.07 -28.91 6.08
N VAL A 552 16.05 -29.56 6.64
CA VAL A 552 14.80 -28.90 7.03
C VAL A 552 15.05 -28.10 8.30
N LEU A 553 15.03 -26.77 8.18
CA LEU A 553 15.23 -25.82 9.27
C LEU A 553 13.97 -25.70 10.15
N ASP A 554 12.80 -25.71 9.52
CA ASP A 554 11.52 -25.63 10.20
C ASP A 554 10.41 -26.22 9.32
N LYS A 555 9.32 -26.66 9.95
CA LYS A 555 8.16 -27.24 9.29
C LYS A 555 6.89 -27.01 10.11
N THR A 556 5.88 -26.41 9.49
CA THR A 556 4.57 -26.20 10.11
C THR A 556 3.51 -27.11 9.52
N SER A 557 2.48 -27.41 10.31
CA SER A 557 1.29 -28.15 9.86
C SER A 557 0.19 -27.18 9.39
N GLY A 558 -0.91 -27.72 8.86
CA GLY A 558 -2.05 -26.92 8.41
C GLY A 558 -2.93 -27.63 7.38
N LYS A 559 -4.00 -26.95 6.98
CA LYS A 559 -5.07 -27.49 6.11
C LYS A 559 -4.80 -27.37 4.60
N PHE A 560 -3.66 -26.83 4.20
CA PHE A 560 -3.34 -26.51 2.79
C PHE A 560 -2.33 -27.49 2.16
N ALA A 561 -2.04 -28.62 2.81
CA ALA A 561 -1.01 -29.57 2.39
C ALA A 561 -1.19 -30.12 0.96
N GLU A 562 -2.43 -30.24 0.49
CA GLU A 562 -2.77 -30.81 -0.83
C GLU A 562 -2.77 -29.75 -1.96
N GLN A 563 -2.53 -28.48 -1.64
CA GLN A 563 -2.47 -27.43 -2.66
C GLN A 563 -1.15 -27.45 -3.43
N LYS A 564 -1.16 -26.86 -4.63
CA LYS A 564 0.09 -26.56 -5.35
C LYS A 564 0.98 -25.67 -4.47
N ASN A 565 2.29 -25.90 -4.55
CA ASN A 565 3.28 -25.10 -3.85
C ASN A 565 4.05 -24.20 -4.82
N ILE A 566 4.61 -23.12 -4.27
CA ILE A 566 5.76 -22.43 -4.85
C ILE A 566 6.99 -22.65 -3.97
N TYR A 567 8.16 -22.42 -4.55
CA TYR A 567 9.46 -22.51 -3.92
C TYR A 567 10.12 -21.15 -4.02
N GLN A 568 10.30 -20.49 -2.89
CA GLN A 568 10.90 -19.15 -2.82
C GLN A 568 12.27 -19.24 -2.17
N GLN A 569 13.25 -18.52 -2.71
CA GLN A 569 14.61 -18.41 -2.17
C GLN A 569 14.57 -18.18 -0.66
N LEU A 570 15.34 -18.99 0.08
CA LEU A 570 15.40 -18.89 1.53
C LEU A 570 16.02 -17.57 1.93
N TRP A 571 15.28 -16.84 2.76
CA TRP A 571 15.75 -15.63 3.40
C TRP A 571 15.18 -15.60 4.80
N CYS A 572 15.94 -16.09 5.78
CA CYS A 572 15.46 -16.21 7.16
C CYS A 572 15.29 -14.83 7.81
N LEU A 573 14.28 -14.70 8.67
CA LEU A 573 14.06 -13.50 9.50
C LEU A 573 15.25 -13.23 10.43
N PRO A 574 15.56 -11.95 10.74
CA PRO A 574 16.54 -11.61 11.75
C PRO A 574 16.06 -12.01 13.14
N LYS A 575 16.99 -12.45 13.98
CA LYS A 575 16.72 -12.72 15.39
C LYS A 575 17.22 -11.55 16.24
N VAL A 576 16.31 -10.83 16.88
CA VAL A 576 16.59 -9.67 17.74
C VAL A 576 15.99 -9.94 19.11
N ASP A 577 16.77 -9.73 20.17
CA ASP A 577 16.35 -9.91 21.57
C ASP A 577 15.62 -11.24 21.88
N GLY A 578 16.02 -12.30 21.18
CA GLY A 578 15.51 -13.66 21.40
C GLY A 578 14.37 -14.10 20.48
N LYS A 579 13.77 -13.18 19.70
CA LYS A 579 12.67 -13.48 18.77
C LYS A 579 13.05 -13.22 17.31
N TYR A 580 12.46 -13.97 16.38
CA TYR A 580 12.52 -13.68 14.96
C TYR A 580 11.50 -12.60 14.63
N ILE A 581 11.96 -11.50 14.04
CA ILE A 581 11.14 -10.31 13.82
C ILE A 581 10.84 -10.12 12.34
N GLN A 582 9.55 -10.19 12.00
CA GLN A 582 9.03 -9.85 10.69
C GLN A 582 8.47 -8.43 10.70
N VAL A 583 8.79 -7.68 9.65
CA VAL A 583 8.19 -6.37 9.41
C VAL A 583 6.95 -6.56 8.53
N CYS A 584 5.85 -5.93 8.91
CA CYS A 584 4.64 -5.88 8.10
C CYS A 584 4.31 -4.43 7.76
N THR A 585 3.92 -4.16 6.52
CA THR A 585 3.35 -2.85 6.16
C THR A 585 1.93 -3.00 5.68
N PHE A 586 1.09 -2.02 5.98
CA PHE A 586 -0.26 -1.93 5.46
C PHE A 586 -0.25 -1.15 4.15
N THR A 587 -1.02 -1.64 3.18
CA THR A 587 -1.49 -0.82 2.06
C THR A 587 -2.91 -0.36 2.35
N VAL A 588 -3.20 0.93 2.18
CA VAL A 588 -4.56 1.50 2.27
C VAL A 588 -4.82 2.31 1.00
N GLY A 589 -5.85 1.93 0.24
CA GLY A 589 -6.13 2.53 -1.07
C GLY A 589 -5.00 2.39 -2.11
N GLY A 590 -4.06 1.46 -1.88
CA GLY A 590 -2.91 1.20 -2.75
C GLY A 590 -1.60 1.89 -2.36
N ASN A 591 -1.58 2.70 -1.30
CA ASN A 591 -0.38 3.35 -0.77
C ASN A 591 -0.06 2.83 0.64
N TYR A 592 1.15 3.11 1.15
CA TYR A 592 1.53 2.82 2.53
C TYR A 592 0.55 3.44 3.53
N GLY A 593 0.12 2.64 4.52
CA GLY A 593 -0.80 3.05 5.59
C GLY A 593 -0.29 2.74 7.00
N GLY A 594 0.98 2.36 7.13
CA GLY A 594 1.64 2.12 8.43
C GLY A 594 2.43 0.82 8.49
N THR A 595 3.20 0.65 9.57
CA THR A 595 4.06 -0.51 9.83
C THR A 595 3.73 -1.17 11.16
N CYS A 596 3.90 -2.49 11.26
CA CYS A 596 3.92 -3.20 12.53
C CYS A 596 4.94 -4.36 12.52
N LEU A 597 5.22 -4.94 13.69
CA LEU A 597 6.12 -6.08 13.83
C LEU A 597 5.39 -7.31 14.32
N ARG A 598 5.80 -8.47 13.80
CA ARG A 598 5.38 -9.80 14.29
C ARG A 598 6.60 -10.54 14.81
N GLY A 599 6.51 -11.04 16.04
CA GLY A 599 7.59 -11.76 16.72
C GLY A 599 7.25 -13.22 17.00
N ASP A 600 8.17 -14.13 16.70
CA ASP A 600 8.02 -15.57 16.99
C ASP A 600 9.34 -16.19 17.47
N GLU A 601 9.26 -17.27 18.25
CA GLU A 601 10.44 -18.03 18.69
C GLU A 601 11.06 -18.85 17.55
N SER A 602 10.27 -19.15 16.52
CA SER A 602 10.64 -19.92 15.33
C SER A 602 10.78 -19.03 14.09
N LEU A 603 11.30 -19.60 13.00
CA LEU A 603 11.54 -18.87 11.75
C LEU A 603 10.25 -18.51 11.00
N VAL A 604 9.14 -19.18 11.32
CA VAL A 604 7.85 -19.03 10.62
C VAL A 604 6.86 -18.29 11.51
N ILE A 605 6.45 -17.09 11.08
CA ILE A 605 5.35 -16.33 11.69
C ILE A 605 4.02 -17.05 11.45
N LYS A 606 3.19 -17.12 12.49
CA LYS A 606 1.90 -17.84 12.53
C LYS A 606 0.75 -16.91 12.94
N LYS A 607 -0.46 -17.45 13.09
CA LYS A 607 -1.63 -16.68 13.56
C LYS A 607 -1.35 -16.15 14.96
N GLU A 608 -0.83 -17.01 15.82
CA GLU A 608 -0.56 -16.81 17.24
C GLU A 608 0.72 -16.04 17.57
N SER A 609 1.56 -15.70 16.57
CA SER A 609 2.77 -14.92 16.82
C SER A 609 2.40 -13.54 17.38
N ASP A 610 3.16 -13.07 18.36
CA ASP A 610 2.86 -11.83 19.07
C ASP A 610 2.92 -10.62 18.12
N ILE A 611 2.16 -9.57 18.47
CA ILE A 611 2.42 -8.22 17.96
C ILE A 611 3.50 -7.59 18.84
N GLU A 612 4.56 -7.06 18.24
CA GLU A 612 5.64 -6.42 18.99
C GLU A 612 5.53 -4.90 18.90
N PRO A 613 5.59 -4.15 20.03
CA PRO A 613 5.59 -2.69 19.98
C PRO A 613 6.75 -2.16 19.15
N LEU A 614 6.43 -1.28 18.20
CA LEU A 614 7.38 -0.65 17.30
C LEU A 614 7.34 0.86 17.47
N ILE A 615 8.52 1.47 17.59
CA ILE A 615 8.68 2.91 17.59
C ILE A 615 9.68 3.32 16.50
N VAL A 616 9.28 4.23 15.62
CA VAL A 616 10.21 4.89 14.70
C VAL A 616 10.94 6.00 15.44
N VAL A 617 12.27 6.01 15.35
CA VAL A 617 13.11 7.04 15.95
C VAL A 617 13.78 7.89 14.87
N LYS A 618 13.72 9.21 15.06
CA LYS A 618 14.44 10.16 14.22
C LYS A 618 15.94 10.10 14.52
N GLU A 619 16.74 10.14 13.47
CA GLU A 619 18.21 10.19 13.56
C GLU A 619 18.70 11.54 14.11
#